data_AF-A0A774N013-F1
#
_entry.id   AF-A0A774N013-F1
#
_cell.length_a   1.000
_cell.length_b   1.000
_cell.length_c   1.000
_cell.angle_alpha   90.00
_cell.angle_beta   90.00
_cell.angle_gamma   90.00
#
_symmetry.space_group_name_H-M   'P 1'
#
loop_
_entity.id
_entity.type
_entity.pdbx_description
1 polymer ?
#
loop_
_entity_poly.entity_id
_entity_poly.type
_entity_poly.pdbx_seq_one_letter_code
_entity_poly.pdbx_strand_id
1 'polypeptide(L)'
;TVKLASAKYYDALPTEGNEHGQAFRDIELEKELLLEAQNLGLGAQFGGKYFAHDIRVIRLPRHGASCPVGMGVSCSADRNIKAKINRDGIWIEKLERNPGKYIPEALRQAGEGEAVRVDLNRPMSEILQQLSQYPVSTRLSLNGTIIVGRDIAHAKLKERMDRGEGLPQYIKDHPIYYAGPAKTPEGYASGSLGPTTAGRMDSYVDQLQS
;
A
#
# COMPACT_ATOMS: atom_id res chain seq x y z
N THR A 1 -1.67 8.79 -19.89
CA THR A 1 -3.11 8.63 -19.61
C THR A 1 -3.40 7.90 -18.31
N VAL A 2 -2.93 6.65 -18.12
CA VAL A 2 -3.28 5.84 -16.92
C VAL A 2 -3.04 6.52 -15.58
N LYS A 3 -1.94 7.27 -15.41
CA LYS A 3 -1.65 8.05 -14.19
C LYS A 3 -2.75 9.07 -13.85
N LEU A 4 -3.26 9.77 -14.86
CA LEU A 4 -4.30 10.79 -14.67
C LEU A 4 -5.68 10.16 -14.49
N ALA A 5 -5.93 9.02 -15.15
CA ALA A 5 -7.13 8.22 -14.94
C ALA A 5 -7.23 7.71 -13.49
N SER A 6 -6.13 7.20 -12.91
CA SER A 6 -6.12 6.74 -11.52
C SER A 6 -6.32 7.86 -10.51
N ALA A 7 -6.06 9.12 -10.90
CA ALA A 7 -6.32 10.32 -10.09
C ALA A 7 -7.68 10.97 -10.40
N LYS A 8 -8.58 10.26 -11.11
CA LYS A 8 -9.93 10.72 -11.47
C LYS A 8 -9.95 12.04 -12.26
N TYR A 9 -8.85 12.35 -12.93
CA TYR A 9 -8.71 13.59 -13.70
C TYR A 9 -9.65 13.60 -14.92
N TYR A 10 -9.92 12.41 -15.47
CA TYR A 10 -10.70 12.20 -16.69
C TYR A 10 -12.16 11.78 -16.45
N ASP A 11 -12.69 11.96 -15.24
CA ASP A 11 -14.06 11.53 -14.91
C ASP A 11 -15.13 12.22 -15.78
N ALA A 12 -14.81 13.38 -16.34
CA ALA A 12 -15.68 14.19 -17.21
C ALA A 12 -15.44 13.99 -18.72
N LEU A 13 -14.65 12.99 -19.14
CA LEU A 13 -14.56 12.64 -20.57
C LEU A 13 -15.92 12.17 -21.12
N PRO A 14 -16.15 12.26 -22.44
CA PRO A 14 -17.27 11.57 -23.09
C PRO A 14 -17.28 10.08 -22.75
N THR A 15 -18.46 9.45 -22.80
CA THR A 15 -18.62 8.02 -22.50
C THR A 15 -18.71 7.14 -23.76
N GLU A 16 -18.58 7.74 -24.94
CA GLU A 16 -18.60 7.07 -26.23
C GLU A 16 -17.54 7.64 -27.18
N GLY A 17 -17.07 6.82 -28.11
CA GLY A 17 -16.13 7.24 -29.15
C GLY A 17 -16.81 8.08 -30.25
N ASN A 18 -16.00 8.63 -31.15
CA ASN A 18 -16.48 9.27 -32.37
C ASN A 18 -15.55 8.93 -33.55
N GLU A 19 -15.94 9.34 -34.76
CA GLU A 19 -15.19 9.07 -35.99
C GLU A 19 -13.80 9.74 -36.05
N HIS A 20 -13.56 10.75 -35.19
CA HIS A 20 -12.29 11.47 -35.12
C HIS A 20 -11.31 10.86 -34.11
N GLY A 21 -11.67 9.73 -33.48
CA GLY A 21 -10.81 9.05 -32.52
C GLY A 21 -10.69 9.77 -31.18
N GLN A 22 -11.75 10.41 -30.70
CA GLN A 22 -11.76 10.99 -29.36
C GLN A 22 -11.50 9.94 -28.28
N ALA A 23 -10.81 10.35 -27.21
CA ALA A 23 -10.71 9.54 -26.00
C ALA A 23 -12.08 9.52 -25.29
N PHE A 24 -12.46 8.37 -24.76
CA PHE A 24 -13.71 8.23 -24.01
C PHE A 24 -13.55 7.29 -22.82
N ARG A 25 -14.45 7.44 -21.84
CA ARG A 25 -14.53 6.64 -20.63
C ARG A 25 -15.52 5.50 -20.83
N ASP A 26 -15.05 4.27 -20.72
CA ASP A 26 -15.83 3.05 -20.97
C ASP A 26 -16.49 2.57 -19.67
N ILE A 27 -17.73 3.05 -19.44
CA ILE A 27 -18.47 2.83 -18.19
C ILE A 27 -18.89 1.37 -18.01
N GLU A 28 -19.18 0.65 -19.08
CA GLU A 28 -19.58 -0.75 -18.99
C GLU A 28 -18.40 -1.62 -18.59
N LEU A 29 -17.23 -1.42 -19.20
CA LEU A 29 -16.03 -2.15 -18.81
C LEU A 29 -15.56 -1.76 -17.38
N GLU A 30 -15.78 -0.53 -16.93
CA GLU A 30 -15.55 -0.15 -15.52
C GLU A 30 -16.37 -1.00 -14.54
N LYS A 31 -17.66 -1.25 -14.84
CA LYS A 31 -18.55 -2.06 -14.00
C LYS A 31 -18.13 -3.53 -13.99
N GLU A 32 -17.85 -4.09 -15.17
CA GLU A 32 -17.40 -5.48 -15.31
C GLU A 32 -16.12 -5.71 -14.52
N LEU A 33 -15.11 -4.87 -14.71
CA LEU A 33 -13.84 -5.00 -13.99
C LEU A 33 -13.98 -4.78 -12.48
N LEU A 34 -14.90 -3.92 -12.04
CA LEU A 34 -15.16 -3.75 -10.61
C LEU A 34 -15.82 -5.01 -10.02
N LEU A 35 -16.74 -5.66 -10.74
CA LEU A 35 -17.32 -6.93 -10.31
C LEU A 35 -16.25 -8.03 -10.23
N GLU A 36 -15.39 -8.13 -11.24
CA GLU A 36 -14.28 -9.08 -11.23
C GLU A 36 -13.31 -8.82 -10.07
N ALA A 37 -12.97 -7.55 -9.81
CA ALA A 37 -12.15 -7.16 -8.66
C ALA A 37 -12.77 -7.61 -7.32
N GLN A 38 -14.10 -7.57 -7.21
CA GLN A 38 -14.82 -8.03 -6.01
C GLN A 38 -14.80 -9.55 -5.85
N ASN A 39 -14.70 -10.29 -6.96
CA ASN A 39 -14.66 -11.76 -6.97
C ASN A 39 -13.27 -12.34 -6.73
N LEU A 40 -12.20 -11.54 -6.74
CA LEU A 40 -10.81 -12.00 -6.50
C LEU A 40 -10.59 -12.60 -5.10
N GLY A 41 -11.44 -12.26 -4.13
CA GLY A 41 -11.32 -12.74 -2.74
C GLY A 41 -10.15 -12.13 -1.94
N LEU A 42 -9.28 -11.33 -2.56
CA LEU A 42 -8.16 -10.63 -1.90
C LEU A 42 -8.60 -9.52 -0.96
N GLY A 43 -9.72 -8.86 -1.28
CA GLY A 43 -10.31 -7.78 -0.50
C GLY A 43 -9.36 -6.64 -0.14
N ALA A 44 -9.65 -5.99 0.98
CA ALA A 44 -8.84 -4.91 1.51
C ALA A 44 -7.64 -5.49 2.28
N GLN A 45 -6.61 -5.91 1.55
CA GLN A 45 -5.35 -6.50 2.03
C GLN A 45 -5.44 -7.93 2.58
N PHE A 46 -6.41 -8.22 3.46
CA PHE A 46 -6.50 -9.49 4.20
C PHE A 46 -7.78 -10.29 3.90
N GLY A 47 -8.13 -10.38 2.62
CA GLY A 47 -9.29 -11.14 2.15
C GLY A 47 -10.58 -10.32 2.10
N GLY A 48 -11.53 -10.78 1.28
CA GLY A 48 -12.87 -10.22 1.17
C GLY A 48 -13.15 -9.52 -0.16
N LYS A 49 -14.06 -8.54 -0.12
CA LYS A 49 -14.67 -7.94 -1.33
C LYS A 49 -13.93 -6.69 -1.86
N TYR A 50 -13.41 -5.86 -0.97
CA TYR A 50 -13.00 -4.49 -1.31
C TYR A 50 -11.56 -4.42 -1.83
N PHE A 51 -11.25 -5.12 -2.92
CA PHE A 51 -9.96 -5.03 -3.61
C PHE A 51 -9.79 -3.68 -4.32
N ALA A 52 -10.88 -3.15 -4.88
CA ALA A 52 -10.92 -1.83 -5.51
C ALA A 52 -12.09 -1.01 -4.95
N HIS A 53 -11.88 0.30 -4.79
CA HIS A 53 -12.97 1.23 -4.47
C HIS A 53 -13.85 1.49 -5.70
N ASP A 54 -13.22 1.76 -6.83
CA ASP A 54 -13.82 1.95 -8.15
C ASP A 54 -12.79 1.66 -9.25
N ILE A 55 -13.22 1.65 -10.50
CA ILE A 55 -12.39 1.46 -11.69
C ILE A 55 -12.57 2.65 -12.64
N ARG A 56 -11.52 2.99 -13.38
CA ARG A 56 -11.57 3.93 -14.52
C ARG A 56 -10.98 3.29 -15.76
N VAL A 57 -11.73 3.28 -16.86
CA VAL A 57 -11.27 2.73 -18.14
C VAL A 57 -11.35 3.80 -19.21
N ILE A 58 -10.18 4.20 -19.73
CA ILE A 58 -10.09 5.20 -20.80
C ILE A 58 -9.68 4.50 -22.09
N ARG A 59 -10.54 4.57 -23.10
CA ARG A 59 -10.27 4.10 -24.46
C ARG A 59 -9.63 5.24 -25.25
N LEU A 60 -8.55 4.91 -25.97
CA LEU A 60 -7.78 5.84 -26.79
C LEU A 60 -7.70 5.33 -28.23
N PRO A 61 -7.53 6.23 -29.22
CA PRO A 61 -7.18 5.81 -30.56
C PRO A 61 -5.80 5.14 -30.56
N ARG A 62 -5.55 4.31 -31.57
CA ARG A 62 -4.30 3.58 -31.72
C ARG A 62 -3.97 3.40 -33.20
N HIS A 63 -2.69 3.26 -33.49
CA HIS A 63 -2.26 2.76 -34.79
C HIS A 63 -2.75 1.33 -35.00
N GLY A 64 -3.07 0.93 -36.25
CA GLY A 64 -3.63 -0.40 -36.56
C GLY A 64 -2.76 -1.55 -36.03
N ALA A 65 -1.44 -1.40 -36.11
CA ALA A 65 -0.44 -2.38 -35.65
C ALA A 65 -0.05 -2.25 -34.15
N SER A 66 -0.77 -1.48 -33.35
CA SER A 66 -0.42 -1.27 -31.93
C SER A 66 -1.66 -1.30 -31.05
N CYS A 67 -1.53 -1.83 -29.83
CA CYS A 67 -2.58 -1.80 -28.82
C CYS A 67 -1.96 -1.68 -27.42
N PRO A 68 -1.38 -0.52 -27.07
CA PRO A 68 -0.79 -0.33 -25.75
C PRO A 68 -1.87 -0.36 -24.67
N VAL A 69 -1.63 -1.12 -23.60
CA VAL A 69 -2.50 -1.19 -22.42
C VAL A 69 -1.71 -0.72 -21.21
N GLY A 70 -2.29 0.19 -20.43
CA GLY A 70 -1.72 0.67 -19.18
C GLY A 70 -2.67 0.39 -18.02
N MET A 71 -2.15 -0.22 -16.97
CA MET A 71 -2.86 -0.46 -15.71
C MET A 71 -2.12 0.23 -14.57
N GLY A 72 -2.86 0.82 -13.64
CA GLY A 72 -2.30 1.52 -12.51
C GLY A 72 -3.35 1.79 -11.45
N VAL A 73 -2.88 2.06 -10.23
CA VAL A 73 -3.73 2.29 -9.07
C VAL A 73 -3.36 3.60 -8.37
N SER A 74 -4.34 4.23 -7.74
CA SER A 74 -4.09 5.11 -6.59
C SER A 74 -4.27 4.27 -5.33
N CYS A 75 -3.32 4.32 -4.41
CA CYS A 75 -3.37 3.52 -3.19
C CYS A 75 -4.22 4.20 -2.11
N SER A 76 -4.31 3.60 -0.92
CA SER A 76 -5.01 4.21 0.23
C SER A 76 -4.51 5.61 0.59
N ALA A 77 -3.27 5.94 0.21
CA ALA A 77 -2.73 7.30 0.27
C ALA A 77 -3.03 8.09 -1.03
N ASP A 78 -4.30 8.15 -1.41
CA ASP A 78 -4.80 8.88 -2.59
C ASP A 78 -4.66 10.39 -2.40
N ARG A 79 -3.67 10.99 -3.06
CA ARG A 79 -3.17 12.34 -2.74
C ARG A 79 -2.93 13.14 -4.01
N ASN A 80 -3.97 13.83 -4.45
CA ASN A 80 -3.97 14.71 -5.61
C ASN A 80 -4.67 16.03 -5.22
N ILE A 81 -4.25 17.16 -5.80
CA ILE A 81 -4.94 18.44 -5.60
C ILE A 81 -4.89 19.25 -6.89
N LYS A 82 -6.05 19.68 -7.38
CA LYS A 82 -6.16 20.58 -8.53
C LYS A 82 -5.97 22.02 -8.07
N ALA A 83 -5.34 22.84 -8.90
CA ALA A 83 -5.22 24.27 -8.67
C ALA A 83 -5.39 25.01 -10.00
N LYS A 84 -5.82 26.26 -9.94
CA LYS A 84 -5.88 27.15 -11.11
C LYS A 84 -5.56 28.58 -10.68
N ILE A 85 -5.00 29.33 -11.62
CA ILE A 85 -4.77 30.76 -11.48
C ILE A 85 -5.58 31.44 -12.58
N ASN A 86 -6.31 32.48 -12.23
CA ASN A 86 -7.03 33.32 -13.18
C ASN A 86 -6.95 34.79 -12.75
N ARG A 87 -7.62 35.68 -13.50
CA ARG A 87 -7.68 37.12 -13.18
C ARG A 87 -8.24 37.43 -11.79
N ASP A 88 -8.97 36.49 -11.19
CA ASP A 88 -9.61 36.66 -9.88
C ASP A 88 -8.73 36.13 -8.72
N GLY A 89 -7.60 35.47 -9.02
CA GLY A 89 -6.62 35.03 -8.03
C GLY A 89 -6.18 33.58 -8.17
N ILE A 90 -5.77 33.01 -7.04
CA ILE A 90 -5.23 31.64 -6.93
C ILE A 90 -6.28 30.75 -6.28
N TRP A 91 -6.63 29.65 -6.94
CA TRP A 91 -7.63 28.70 -6.48
C TRP A 91 -6.98 27.34 -6.26
N ILE A 92 -7.33 26.71 -5.15
CA ILE A 92 -6.90 25.37 -4.81
C ILE A 92 -8.12 24.50 -4.50
N GLU A 93 -8.09 23.25 -4.93
CA GLU A 93 -9.15 22.28 -4.67
C GLU A 93 -9.37 22.10 -3.17
N LYS A 94 -10.63 22.15 -2.77
CA LYS A 94 -11.04 21.98 -1.38
C LYS A 94 -11.12 20.49 -1.07
N LEU A 95 -10.20 20.01 -0.23
CA LEU A 95 -10.27 18.68 0.37
C LEU A 95 -11.12 18.68 1.64
N GLU A 96 -11.50 17.48 2.10
CA GLU A 96 -12.19 17.29 3.37
C GLU A 96 -11.29 17.67 4.55
N ARG A 97 -11.84 18.42 5.52
CA ARG A 97 -11.13 18.82 6.75
C ARG A 97 -11.63 18.10 8.01
N ASN A 98 -12.80 17.47 7.96
CA ASN A 98 -13.38 16.67 9.03
C ASN A 98 -13.66 15.23 8.56
N PRO A 99 -12.61 14.40 8.35
CA PRO A 99 -12.78 13.04 7.86
C PRO A 99 -13.47 12.10 8.88
N GLY A 100 -13.45 12.45 10.17
CA GLY A 100 -14.06 11.62 11.23
C GLY A 100 -15.56 11.37 11.05
N LYS A 101 -16.25 12.24 10.30
CA LYS A 101 -17.67 12.06 9.94
C LYS A 101 -17.95 10.82 9.09
N TYR A 102 -16.95 10.30 8.38
CA TYR A 102 -17.07 9.09 7.57
C TYR A 102 -16.88 7.80 8.37
N ILE A 103 -16.44 7.91 9.63
CA ILE A 103 -16.29 6.77 10.53
C ILE A 103 -17.64 6.56 11.23
N PRO A 104 -18.33 5.41 11.01
CA PRO A 104 -19.57 5.10 11.71
C PRO A 104 -19.38 5.16 13.22
N GLU A 105 -20.36 5.70 13.95
CA GLU A 105 -20.27 5.90 15.41
C GLU A 105 -19.83 4.63 16.15
N ALA A 106 -20.44 3.50 15.80
CA ALA A 106 -20.15 2.18 16.38
C ALA A 106 -18.68 1.73 16.19
N LEU A 107 -17.96 2.28 15.21
CA LEU A 107 -16.57 1.92 14.91
C LEU A 107 -15.55 2.92 15.44
N ARG A 108 -15.97 4.08 15.96
CA ARG A 108 -15.04 5.10 16.48
C ARG A 108 -14.28 4.66 17.73
N GLN A 109 -14.84 3.70 18.47
CA GLN A 109 -14.26 3.13 19.69
C GLN A 109 -14.04 1.62 19.53
N ALA A 110 -13.95 1.11 18.29
CA ALA A 110 -13.59 -0.27 18.07
C ALA A 110 -12.15 -0.47 18.60
N GLY A 111 -12.02 -1.15 19.74
CA GLY A 111 -10.71 -1.50 20.29
C GLY A 111 -9.94 -2.47 19.39
N GLU A 112 -8.84 -3.03 19.89
CA GLU A 112 -7.98 -3.93 19.09
C GLU A 112 -8.70 -5.22 18.66
N GLY A 113 -9.81 -5.59 19.31
CA GLY A 113 -10.53 -6.86 19.13
C GLY A 113 -9.71 -8.08 19.58
N GLU A 114 -10.12 -9.28 19.20
CA GLU A 114 -9.38 -10.52 19.54
C GLU A 114 -8.10 -10.69 18.71
N ALA A 115 -6.95 -10.71 19.36
CA ALA A 115 -5.65 -10.95 18.73
C ALA A 115 -4.75 -11.71 19.71
N VAL A 116 -3.89 -12.58 19.17
CA VAL A 116 -2.88 -13.26 19.98
C VAL A 116 -1.78 -12.27 20.33
N ARG A 117 -1.51 -12.09 21.63
CA ARG A 117 -0.42 -11.22 22.09
C ARG A 117 0.92 -11.94 22.01
N VAL A 118 1.90 -11.29 21.42
CA VAL A 118 3.27 -11.81 21.28
C VAL A 118 4.25 -10.80 21.87
N ASP A 119 5.02 -11.24 22.85
CA ASP A 119 6.11 -10.46 23.44
C ASP A 119 7.41 -10.71 22.65
N LEU A 120 7.91 -9.64 22.03
CA LEU A 120 9.11 -9.63 21.20
C LEU A 120 10.40 -9.41 22.01
N ASN A 121 10.31 -9.18 23.32
CA ASN A 121 11.48 -9.06 24.20
C ASN A 121 11.91 -10.40 24.80
N ARG A 122 11.51 -11.52 24.19
CA ARG A 122 11.92 -12.89 24.52
C ARG A 122 12.99 -13.38 23.55
N PRO A 123 13.74 -14.45 23.87
CA PRO A 123 14.64 -15.09 22.92
C PRO A 123 13.92 -15.47 21.62
N MET A 124 14.59 -15.29 20.48
CA MET A 124 13.99 -15.55 19.14
C MET A 124 13.40 -16.97 19.03
N SER A 125 14.05 -17.96 19.63
CA SER A 125 13.56 -19.35 19.67
C SER A 125 12.20 -19.49 20.36
N GLU A 126 11.95 -18.75 21.44
CA GLU A 126 10.68 -18.77 22.17
C GLU A 126 9.58 -18.05 21.38
N ILE A 127 9.92 -16.93 20.72
CA ILE A 127 9.00 -16.22 19.83
C ILE A 127 8.57 -17.15 18.69
N LEU A 128 9.52 -17.80 18.02
CA LEU A 128 9.24 -18.75 16.93
C LEU A 128 8.38 -19.93 17.42
N GLN A 129 8.69 -20.50 18.60
CA GLN A 129 7.90 -21.57 19.19
C GLN A 129 6.44 -21.15 19.43
N GLN A 130 6.21 -19.92 19.91
CA GLN A 130 4.85 -19.41 20.08
C GLN A 130 4.14 -19.23 18.73
N LEU A 131 4.80 -18.61 17.74
CA LEU A 131 4.22 -18.35 16.43
C LEU A 131 3.87 -19.64 15.68
N SER A 132 4.66 -20.71 15.82
CA SER A 132 4.40 -22.02 15.21
C SER A 132 3.14 -22.72 15.71
N GLN A 133 2.51 -22.25 16.79
CA GLN A 133 1.26 -22.82 17.31
C GLN A 133 0.02 -22.37 16.53
N TYR A 134 0.16 -21.36 15.66
CA TYR A 134 -0.97 -20.73 14.98
C TYR A 134 -0.86 -20.88 13.46
N PRO A 135 -2.00 -21.10 12.76
CA PRO A 135 -2.01 -21.13 11.31
C PRO A 135 -1.80 -19.71 10.74
N VAL A 136 -1.48 -19.66 9.43
CA VAL A 136 -1.46 -18.41 8.66
C VAL A 136 -2.81 -17.68 8.77
N SER A 137 -2.78 -16.36 8.60
CA SER A 137 -3.93 -15.45 8.75
C SER A 137 -4.43 -15.25 10.19
N THR A 138 -3.78 -15.85 11.21
CA THR A 138 -4.05 -15.52 12.61
C THR A 138 -3.63 -14.08 12.92
N ARG A 139 -4.53 -13.30 13.52
CA ARG A 139 -4.24 -11.91 13.90
C ARG A 139 -3.40 -11.85 15.17
N LEU A 140 -2.30 -11.09 15.11
CA LEU A 140 -1.35 -10.90 16.21
C LEU A 140 -1.33 -9.45 16.70
N SER A 141 -1.04 -9.25 17.98
CA SER A 141 -0.68 -7.96 18.59
C SER A 141 0.73 -8.09 19.17
N LEU A 142 1.66 -7.35 18.59
CA LEU A 142 3.09 -7.48 18.87
C LEU A 142 3.53 -6.39 19.85
N ASN A 143 4.27 -6.76 20.91
CA ASN A 143 4.82 -5.83 21.88
C ASN A 143 6.31 -6.08 22.09
N GLY A 144 7.15 -5.06 21.97
CA GLY A 144 8.58 -5.17 22.26
C GLY A 144 9.46 -4.56 21.17
N THR A 145 10.72 -5.00 21.12
CA THR A 145 11.76 -4.42 20.27
C THR A 145 11.71 -4.97 18.84
N ILE A 146 11.85 -4.09 17.86
CA ILE A 146 11.95 -4.43 16.44
C ILE A 146 13.11 -3.68 15.79
N ILE A 147 13.73 -4.30 14.79
CA ILE A 147 14.76 -3.66 13.97
C ILE A 147 14.11 -3.16 12.68
N VAL A 148 14.38 -1.91 12.31
CA VAL A 148 13.84 -1.31 11.09
C VAL A 148 14.90 -1.33 9.99
N GLY A 149 14.57 -1.92 8.84
CA GLY A 149 15.48 -1.98 7.70
C GLY A 149 14.77 -2.34 6.41
N ARG A 150 15.16 -1.73 5.29
CA ARG A 150 14.58 -1.99 3.96
C ARG A 150 15.66 -2.15 2.89
N ASP A 151 15.37 -1.77 1.65
CA ASP A 151 16.16 -1.97 0.44
C ASP A 151 17.69 -1.77 0.64
N ILE A 152 18.15 -0.58 1.03
CA ILE A 152 19.60 -0.28 1.19
C ILE A 152 20.22 -1.04 2.38
N ALA A 153 19.46 -1.24 3.46
CA ALA A 153 19.95 -1.97 4.62
C ALA A 153 20.20 -3.45 4.27
N HIS A 154 19.27 -4.08 3.55
CA HIS A 154 19.41 -5.45 3.08
C HIS A 154 20.56 -5.61 2.08
N ALA A 155 20.73 -4.66 1.15
CA ALA A 155 21.86 -4.65 0.24
C ALA A 155 23.22 -4.61 0.98
N LYS A 156 23.33 -3.78 2.02
CA LYS A 156 24.54 -3.72 2.86
C LYS A 156 24.76 -4.97 3.72
N LEU A 157 23.69 -5.58 4.23
CA LEU A 157 23.78 -6.86 4.95
C LEU A 157 24.28 -7.97 4.03
N LYS A 158 23.78 -8.01 2.79
CA LYS A 158 24.27 -8.95 1.77
C LYS A 158 25.75 -8.70 1.45
N GLU A 159 26.14 -7.45 1.16
CA GLU A 159 27.54 -7.11 0.87
C GLU A 159 28.48 -7.54 2.02
N ARG A 160 28.04 -7.31 3.26
CA ARG A 160 28.76 -7.75 4.46
C ARG A 160 28.93 -9.28 4.51
N MET A 161 27.88 -10.03 4.19
CA MET A 161 27.95 -11.49 4.10
C MET A 161 28.87 -11.97 2.98
N ASP A 162 28.81 -11.35 1.81
CA ASP A 162 29.66 -11.67 0.66
C ASP A 162 31.15 -11.45 1.00
N ARG A 163 31.46 -10.53 1.92
CA ARG A 163 32.82 -10.31 2.47
C ARG A 163 33.22 -11.24 3.62
N GLY A 164 32.35 -12.16 4.04
CA GLY A 164 32.62 -13.07 5.16
C GLY A 164 32.52 -12.44 6.55
N GLU A 165 31.96 -11.22 6.69
CA GLU A 165 31.84 -10.50 7.96
C GLU A 165 30.62 -10.93 8.80
N GLY A 166 29.81 -11.85 8.25
CA GLY A 166 28.59 -12.38 8.86
C GLY A 166 27.50 -11.34 9.10
N LEU A 167 26.38 -11.79 9.69
CA LEU A 167 25.28 -10.90 10.07
C LEU A 167 25.48 -10.26 11.43
N PRO A 168 25.13 -8.96 11.59
CA PRO A 168 25.10 -8.31 12.89
C PRO A 168 24.12 -9.00 13.85
N GLN A 169 24.47 -9.05 15.14
CA GLN A 169 23.69 -9.78 16.15
C GLN A 169 22.24 -9.27 16.28
N TYR A 170 22.02 -7.95 16.15
CA TYR A 170 20.68 -7.36 16.23
C TYR A 170 19.73 -7.86 15.12
N ILE A 171 20.24 -8.35 13.99
CA ILE A 171 19.42 -8.95 12.91
C ILE A 171 18.93 -10.34 13.31
N LYS A 172 19.67 -11.04 14.17
CA LYS A 172 19.38 -12.40 14.62
C LYS A 172 18.45 -12.41 15.83
N ASP A 173 18.56 -11.41 16.70
CA ASP A 173 17.87 -11.37 17.99
C ASP A 173 16.49 -10.71 17.94
N HIS A 174 16.15 -10.01 16.84
CA HIS A 174 14.92 -9.23 16.75
C HIS A 174 14.21 -9.37 15.39
N PRO A 175 12.87 -9.26 15.34
CA PRO A 175 12.15 -9.18 14.08
C PRO A 175 12.55 -7.97 13.25
N ILE A 176 12.61 -8.14 11.94
CA ILE A 176 12.91 -7.06 10.99
C ILE A 176 11.61 -6.49 10.44
N TYR A 177 11.36 -5.22 10.73
CA TYR A 177 10.26 -4.46 10.18
C TYR A 177 10.72 -3.65 8.96
N TYR A 178 10.17 -3.98 7.80
CA TYR A 178 10.51 -3.27 6.57
C TYR A 178 9.77 -1.94 6.50
N ALA A 179 10.43 -0.87 6.96
CA ALA A 179 9.84 0.47 6.99
C ALA A 179 10.87 1.59 6.82
N GLY A 180 10.38 2.81 6.64
CA GLY A 180 11.18 4.03 6.63
C GLY A 180 10.39 5.17 7.29
N PRO A 181 10.82 5.68 8.44
CA PRO A 181 10.08 6.71 9.17
C PRO A 181 10.02 8.03 8.40
N ALA A 182 8.89 8.72 8.49
CA ALA A 182 8.82 10.15 8.22
C ALA A 182 9.55 10.94 9.32
N LYS A 183 9.73 12.26 9.11
CA LYS A 183 10.29 13.14 10.14
C LYS A 183 9.44 13.09 11.41
N THR A 184 10.09 12.98 12.56
CA THR A 184 9.45 13.02 13.87
C THR A 184 9.04 14.44 14.22
N PRO A 185 7.74 14.72 14.46
CA PRO A 185 7.31 16.02 14.96
C PRO A 185 7.88 16.31 16.36
N GLU A 186 8.09 17.58 16.67
CA GLU A 186 8.55 18.01 17.99
C GLU A 186 7.57 17.59 19.09
N GLY A 187 8.08 16.98 20.17
CA GLY A 187 7.28 16.48 21.28
C GLY A 187 6.58 15.13 21.04
N TYR A 188 6.74 14.52 19.86
CA TYR A 188 6.15 13.22 19.53
C TYR A 188 7.18 12.08 19.60
N ALA A 189 6.73 10.88 19.94
CA ALA A 189 7.59 9.70 20.04
C ALA A 189 8.09 9.19 18.68
N SER A 190 7.32 9.38 17.60
CA SER A 190 7.66 8.93 16.25
C SER A 190 6.93 9.74 15.18
N GLY A 191 7.53 9.85 14.00
CA GLY A 191 6.81 10.25 12.80
C GLY A 191 5.90 9.12 12.27
N SER A 192 5.22 9.36 11.15
CA SER A 192 4.48 8.30 10.46
C SER A 192 5.43 7.16 10.07
N LEU A 193 5.09 5.92 10.46
CA LEU A 193 5.96 4.74 10.32
C LEU A 193 5.17 3.51 9.84
N GLY A 194 4.61 3.61 8.64
CA GLY A 194 3.93 2.49 7.98
C GLY A 194 4.91 1.47 7.36
N PRO A 195 4.42 0.27 7.00
CA PRO A 195 5.23 -0.77 6.39
C PRO A 195 5.61 -0.42 4.94
N THR A 196 6.57 -1.15 4.40
CA THR A 196 6.93 -1.17 2.98
C THR A 196 6.55 -2.51 2.35
N THR A 197 6.50 -2.56 1.01
CA THR A 197 6.21 -3.79 0.26
C THR A 197 7.24 -4.88 0.54
N ALA A 198 6.80 -5.99 1.13
CA ALA A 198 7.66 -7.10 1.52
C ALA A 198 8.40 -7.75 0.34
N GLY A 199 7.72 -7.93 -0.79
CA GLY A 199 8.25 -8.61 -1.99
C GLY A 199 9.56 -8.05 -2.55
N ARG A 200 9.94 -6.81 -2.21
CA ARG A 200 11.23 -6.23 -2.63
C ARG A 200 12.42 -6.83 -1.87
N MET A 201 12.18 -7.51 -0.75
CA MET A 201 13.20 -8.11 0.08
C MET A 201 13.32 -9.63 -0.13
N ASP A 202 12.47 -10.25 -0.94
CA ASP A 202 12.40 -11.71 -1.12
C ASP A 202 13.76 -12.34 -1.50
N SER A 203 14.55 -11.66 -2.35
CA SER A 203 15.86 -12.14 -2.78
C SER A 203 16.91 -12.24 -1.67
N TYR A 204 16.65 -11.65 -0.50
CA TYR A 204 17.55 -11.68 0.65
C TYR A 204 17.14 -12.70 1.72
N VAL A 205 15.87 -13.12 1.76
CA VAL A 205 15.33 -13.87 2.91
C VAL A 205 16.08 -15.18 3.15
N ASP A 206 16.26 -16.00 2.12
CA ASP A 206 16.94 -17.29 2.21
C ASP A 206 18.40 -17.13 2.69
N GLN A 207 19.13 -16.18 2.10
CA GLN A 207 20.51 -15.87 2.47
C GLN A 207 20.65 -15.35 3.90
N LEU A 208 19.67 -14.58 4.38
CA LEU A 208 19.71 -14.02 5.74
C LEU A 208 19.33 -15.05 6.81
N GLN A 209 18.67 -16.14 6.42
CA GLN A 209 18.22 -17.20 7.33
C GLN A 209 19.13 -18.43 7.35
N SER A 210 20.03 -18.57 6.37
CA SER A 210 21.03 -19.66 6.28
C SER A 210 22.12 -19.54 7.36
#